data_AF-A0A963D6K2-F1
#
_entry.id   AF-A0A963D6K2-F1
#
_cell.length_a   1.000
_cell.length_b   1.000
_cell.length_c   1.000
_cell.angle_alpha   90.00
_cell.angle_beta   90.00
_cell.angle_gamma   90.00
#
_symmetry.space_group_name_H-M   'P 1'
#
loop_
_entity.id
_entity.type
_entity.pdbx_description
1 polymer ?
#
loop_
_entity_poly.entity_id
_entity_poly.type
_entity_poly.pdbx_seq_one_letter_code
_entity_poly.pdbx_strand_id
1 'polypeptide(L)'
;QLAAFVTACAARPLDTDEIAALTTAMVDTGVRMNWPQAIVGDKHCVGGLPGNRTTPIIVAIAAACGVTIPKTSSRAITSPAGTADMIEVLAPVDLSLDRLRRVVEDEGGCIAWGGAVDLSPADDILIRIERALDLDSHGQLIASVLSKKIAAGATHVVIDMPVGPSAKVRSAQE
;
A
#
# COMPACT_ATOMS: atom_id res chain seq x y z
N GLN A 1 -23.13 5.74 -8.99
CA GLN A 1 -23.18 4.54 -8.13
C GLN A 1 -21.97 4.50 -7.18
N LEU A 2 -20.73 4.37 -7.67
CA LEU A 2 -19.53 4.30 -6.80
C LEU A 2 -19.34 5.53 -5.89
N ALA A 3 -19.54 6.75 -6.40
CA ALA A 3 -19.51 7.95 -5.56
C ALA A 3 -20.51 7.88 -4.39
N ALA A 4 -21.74 7.39 -4.64
CA ALA A 4 -22.73 7.21 -3.59
C ALA A 4 -22.32 6.15 -2.55
N PHE A 5 -21.63 5.09 -2.98
CA PHE A 5 -21.05 4.10 -2.07
C PHE A 5 -19.96 4.71 -1.19
N VAL A 6 -18.97 5.39 -1.77
CA VAL A 6 -17.89 6.08 -1.02
C VAL A 6 -18.47 7.09 -0.03
N THR A 7 -19.43 7.92 -0.46
CA THR A 7 -20.09 8.88 0.44
C THR A 7 -20.87 8.17 1.56
N ALA A 8 -21.53 7.05 1.28
CA ALA A 8 -22.24 6.28 2.31
C ALA A 8 -21.28 5.68 3.34
N CYS A 9 -20.13 5.14 2.92
CA CYS A 9 -19.08 4.63 3.82
C CYS A 9 -18.41 5.74 4.64
N ALA A 10 -18.28 6.94 4.09
CA ALA A 10 -17.78 8.09 4.83
C ALA A 10 -18.80 8.62 5.85
N ALA A 11 -20.11 8.61 5.51
CA ALA A 11 -21.17 9.08 6.39
C ALA A 11 -21.52 8.09 7.51
N ARG A 12 -21.37 6.78 7.25
CA ARG A 12 -21.57 5.70 8.22
C ARG A 12 -20.31 4.83 8.25
N PRO A 13 -19.47 4.95 9.29
CA PRO A 13 -18.24 4.19 9.39
C PRO A 13 -18.51 2.69 9.29
N LEU A 14 -17.70 2.01 8.48
CA LEU A 14 -17.72 0.56 8.36
C LEU A 14 -17.28 -0.09 9.67
N ASP A 15 -17.94 -1.16 10.08
CA ASP A 15 -17.46 -2.01 11.17
C ASP A 15 -16.32 -2.93 10.72
N THR A 16 -15.74 -3.69 11.66
CA THR A 16 -14.61 -4.56 11.37
C THR A 16 -14.94 -5.67 10.38
N ASP A 17 -16.16 -6.22 10.41
CA ASP A 17 -16.58 -7.30 9.52
C ASP A 17 -16.79 -6.77 8.10
N GLU A 18 -17.38 -5.57 7.98
CA GLU A 18 -17.54 -4.87 6.70
C GLU A 18 -16.18 -4.49 6.10
N ILE A 19 -15.22 -4.00 6.90
CA ILE A 19 -13.86 -3.71 6.45
C ILE A 19 -13.17 -4.99 5.96
N ALA A 20 -13.28 -6.10 6.69
CA ALA A 20 -12.70 -7.37 6.30
C ALA A 20 -13.33 -7.92 5.00
N ALA A 21 -14.65 -7.81 4.86
CA ALA A 21 -15.37 -8.20 3.65
C ALA A 21 -14.97 -7.34 2.45
N LEU A 22 -14.89 -6.02 2.62
CA LEU A 22 -14.46 -5.09 1.58
C LEU A 22 -13.01 -5.38 1.16
N THR A 23 -12.11 -5.58 2.14
CA THR A 23 -10.72 -5.94 1.89
C THR A 23 -10.63 -7.21 1.07
N THR A 24 -11.34 -8.27 1.49
CA THR A 24 -11.34 -9.57 0.80
C THR A 24 -11.83 -9.43 -0.64
N ALA A 25 -12.95 -8.73 -0.85
CA ALA A 25 -13.49 -8.48 -2.19
C ALA A 25 -12.50 -7.70 -3.09
N MET A 26 -11.79 -6.71 -2.53
CA MET A 26 -10.75 -5.96 -3.26
C MET A 26 -9.58 -6.87 -3.67
N VAL A 27 -9.11 -7.74 -2.77
CA VAL A 27 -8.04 -8.71 -3.08
C VAL A 27 -8.49 -9.72 -4.14
N ASP A 28 -9.74 -10.18 -4.10
CA ASP A 28 -10.29 -11.15 -5.07
C ASP A 28 -10.43 -10.58 -6.50
N THR A 29 -10.47 -9.26 -6.65
CA THR A 29 -10.61 -8.61 -7.97
C THR A 29 -9.29 -8.45 -8.72
N GLY A 30 -8.15 -8.58 -8.04
CA GLY A 30 -6.82 -8.31 -8.59
C GLY A 30 -5.92 -9.54 -8.70
N VAL A 31 -4.70 -9.33 -9.19
CA VAL A 31 -3.67 -10.36 -9.23
C VAL A 31 -3.07 -10.57 -7.84
N ARG A 32 -2.96 -11.84 -7.44
CA ARG A 32 -2.29 -12.23 -6.20
C ARG A 32 -0.90 -12.79 -6.49
N MET A 33 0.11 -12.23 -5.83
CA MET A 33 1.46 -12.78 -5.81
C MET A 33 1.58 -13.84 -4.71
N ASN A 34 2.28 -14.93 -5.01
CA ASN A 34 2.54 -15.99 -4.05
C ASN A 34 4.04 -16.31 -4.00
N TRP A 35 4.54 -16.37 -2.76
CA TRP A 35 5.95 -16.56 -2.45
C TRP A 35 6.13 -17.86 -1.67
N PRO A 36 7.16 -18.67 -1.96
CA PRO A 36 7.40 -19.93 -1.25
C PRO A 36 7.85 -19.73 0.21
N GLN A 37 8.32 -18.54 0.57
CA GLN A 37 8.83 -18.25 1.91
C GLN A 37 7.69 -18.14 2.92
N ALA A 38 7.90 -18.71 4.12
CA ALA A 38 6.93 -18.62 5.21
C ALA A 38 6.75 -17.19 5.74
N ILE A 39 7.81 -16.38 5.66
CA ILE A 39 7.78 -14.97 6.05
C ILE A 39 8.03 -14.11 4.82
N VAL A 40 6.96 -13.43 4.41
CA VAL A 40 6.97 -12.34 3.44
C VAL A 40 6.62 -11.06 4.18
N GLY A 41 7.59 -10.16 4.28
CA GLY A 41 7.47 -8.88 4.97
C GLY A 41 6.99 -7.77 4.06
N ASP A 42 6.25 -6.81 4.63
CA ASP A 42 6.02 -5.50 4.02
C ASP A 42 6.07 -4.43 5.13
N LYS A 43 6.43 -3.21 4.74
CA LYS A 43 6.31 -2.03 5.60
C LYS A 43 5.45 -1.00 4.90
N HIS A 44 4.28 -0.72 5.44
CA HIS A 44 3.44 0.37 4.97
C HIS A 44 3.60 1.59 5.86
N CYS A 45 3.45 2.79 5.30
CA CYS A 45 3.33 4.03 6.06
C CYS A 45 2.05 4.71 5.65
N VAL A 46 1.18 5.02 6.61
CA VAL A 46 -0.08 5.75 6.36
C VAL A 46 0.19 7.10 5.70
N GLY A 47 1.37 7.68 5.94
CA GLY A 47 1.85 8.88 5.27
C GLY A 47 1.41 10.16 5.98
N GLY A 48 1.34 11.25 5.22
CA GLY A 48 1.10 12.60 5.74
C GLY A 48 2.37 13.34 6.20
N LEU A 49 3.54 12.70 6.21
CA LEU A 49 4.82 13.39 6.47
C LEU A 49 5.54 13.72 5.16
N PRO A 50 5.99 14.98 4.99
CA PRO A 50 6.86 15.32 3.87
C PRO A 50 8.23 14.64 4.02
N GLY A 51 8.76 14.10 2.92
CA GLY A 51 10.13 13.59 2.88
C GLY A 51 10.38 12.29 3.64
N ASN A 52 9.35 11.45 3.90
CA ASN A 52 9.55 10.14 4.53
C ASN A 52 10.35 9.21 3.61
N ARG A 53 11.61 8.93 3.99
CA ARG A 53 12.56 8.06 3.28
C ARG A 53 12.84 6.75 4.02
N THR A 54 12.01 6.41 5.00
CA THR A 54 12.23 5.24 5.84
C THR A 54 12.05 3.94 5.05
N THR A 55 11.07 3.88 4.15
CA THR A 55 10.71 2.62 3.46
C THR A 55 11.87 2.01 2.67
N PRO A 56 12.62 2.74 1.81
CA PRO A 56 13.75 2.15 1.10
C PRO A 56 14.84 1.57 2.01
N ILE A 57 15.12 2.25 3.14
CA ILE A 57 16.13 1.81 4.11
C ILE A 57 15.67 0.50 4.78
N ILE A 58 14.40 0.43 5.20
CA ILE A 58 13.84 -0.77 5.82
C ILE A 58 13.81 -1.95 4.85
N VAL A 59 13.44 -1.72 3.58
CA VAL A 59 13.45 -2.77 2.55
C VAL A 59 14.86 -3.34 2.37
N ALA A 60 15.87 -2.48 2.25
CA ALA A 60 17.26 -2.90 2.10
C ALA A 60 17.77 -3.68 3.32
N ILE A 61 17.49 -3.22 4.54
CA ILE A 61 17.88 -3.91 5.78
C ILE A 61 17.20 -5.27 5.86
N ALA A 62 15.89 -5.34 5.62
CA ALA A 62 15.13 -6.59 5.71
C ALA A 62 15.64 -7.63 4.69
N ALA A 63 15.87 -7.21 3.44
CA ALA A 63 16.43 -8.08 2.40
C ALA A 63 17.83 -8.58 2.76
N ALA A 64 18.70 -7.69 3.27
CA ALA A 64 20.04 -8.07 3.74
C ALA A 64 20.02 -9.05 4.93
N CYS A 65 18.96 -9.03 5.74
CA CYS A 65 18.73 -10.00 6.81
C CYS A 65 18.04 -11.30 6.33
N GLY A 66 17.81 -11.47 5.03
CA GLY A 66 17.21 -12.67 4.45
C GLY A 66 15.67 -12.71 4.49
N VAL A 67 15.01 -11.59 4.78
CA VAL A 67 13.53 -11.50 4.74
C VAL A 67 13.07 -11.17 3.33
N THR A 68 12.15 -11.97 2.78
CA THR A 68 11.51 -11.67 1.49
C THR A 68 10.60 -10.45 1.63
N ILE A 69 10.88 -9.37 0.91
CA ILE A 69 10.14 -8.09 1.01
C ILE A 69 9.78 -7.49 -0.37
N PRO A 70 8.68 -7.96 -1.00
CA PRO A 70 8.24 -7.53 -2.32
C PRO A 70 7.49 -6.19 -2.26
N LYS A 71 8.19 -5.12 -1.90
CA LYS A 71 7.55 -3.84 -1.57
C LYS A 71 6.98 -3.15 -2.82
N THR A 72 5.68 -2.91 -2.83
CA THR A 72 5.02 -2.04 -3.81
C THR A 72 4.65 -0.70 -3.20
N SER A 73 4.94 0.40 -3.90
CA SER A 73 4.58 1.76 -3.47
C SER A 73 3.81 2.50 -4.55
N SER A 74 2.85 3.33 -4.14
CA SER A 74 2.29 4.34 -5.05
C SER A 74 3.30 5.48 -5.25
N ARG A 75 3.05 6.26 -6.30
CA ARG A 75 3.61 7.61 -6.45
C ARG A 75 2.92 8.58 -5.51
N ALA A 76 3.52 9.75 -5.35
CA ALA A 76 2.95 10.85 -4.58
C ALA A 76 1.54 11.19 -5.10
N ILE A 77 0.57 11.29 -4.19
CA ILE A 77 -0.78 11.79 -4.48
C ILE A 77 -0.93 13.21 -3.91
N THR A 78 -0.59 13.39 -2.64
CA THR A 78 -0.65 14.66 -1.91
C THR A 78 0.71 15.12 -1.37
N SER A 79 1.70 14.23 -1.31
CA SER A 79 3.06 14.57 -0.88
C SER A 79 3.88 15.13 -2.06
N PRO A 80 4.97 15.87 -1.79
CA PRO A 80 5.87 16.35 -2.84
C PRO A 80 6.56 15.22 -3.64
N ALA A 81 6.81 14.08 -3.01
CA ALA A 81 7.35 12.87 -3.63
C ALA A 81 6.90 11.63 -2.84
N GLY A 82 6.55 10.55 -3.55
CA GLY A 82 6.29 9.23 -2.98
C GLY A 82 7.56 8.37 -2.95
N THR A 83 7.49 7.20 -2.31
CA THR A 83 8.63 6.27 -2.30
C THR A 83 8.99 5.79 -3.71
N ALA A 84 8.00 5.56 -4.58
CA ALA A 84 8.26 5.17 -5.97
C ALA A 84 8.97 6.29 -6.75
N ASP A 85 8.52 7.55 -6.63
CA ASP A 85 9.13 8.69 -7.33
C ASP A 85 10.60 8.88 -6.92
N MET A 86 10.91 8.67 -5.64
CA MET A 86 12.28 8.77 -5.13
C MET A 86 13.19 7.66 -5.65
N ILE A 87 12.69 6.42 -5.68
CA ILE A 87 13.49 5.27 -6.14
C ILE A 87 13.68 5.30 -7.65
N GLU A 88 12.72 5.86 -8.39
CA GLU A 88 12.82 6.02 -9.84
C GLU A 88 14.04 6.85 -10.28
N VAL A 89 14.48 7.79 -9.44
CA VAL A 89 15.71 8.56 -9.68
C VAL A 89 16.96 7.67 -9.71
N LEU A 90 16.93 6.54 -9.02
CA LEU A 90 18.07 5.62 -8.86
C LEU A 90 17.92 4.34 -9.70
N ALA A 91 16.71 3.83 -9.86
CA ALA A 91 16.43 2.56 -10.53
C ALA A 91 15.02 2.51 -11.13
N PRO A 92 14.77 1.73 -12.20
CA PRO A 92 13.43 1.56 -12.75
C PRO A 92 12.46 0.97 -11.71
N VAL A 93 11.32 1.63 -11.51
CA VAL A 93 10.25 1.19 -10.60
C VAL A 93 9.06 0.58 -11.33
N ASP A 94 8.93 0.86 -12.63
CA ASP A 94 7.89 0.30 -13.49
C ASP A 94 8.31 -1.11 -13.95
N LEU A 95 7.95 -2.10 -13.13
CA LEU A 95 8.30 -3.50 -13.36
C LEU A 95 7.04 -4.29 -13.69
N SER A 96 7.10 -5.10 -14.74
CA SER A 96 6.08 -6.14 -14.97
C SER A 96 6.09 -7.15 -13.82
N LEU A 97 4.97 -7.85 -13.62
CA LEU A 97 4.86 -8.91 -12.61
C LEU A 97 6.00 -9.93 -12.69
N ASP A 98 6.33 -10.42 -13.88
CA ASP A 98 7.41 -11.38 -14.08
C ASP A 98 8.78 -10.80 -13.70
N ARG A 99 9.02 -9.52 -14.00
CA ARG A 99 10.29 -8.88 -13.67
C ARG A 99 10.40 -8.61 -12.17
N LEU A 100 9.32 -8.14 -11.54
CA LEU A 100 9.24 -7.97 -10.09
C LEU A 100 9.53 -9.30 -9.40
N ARG A 101 8.89 -10.39 -9.85
CA ARG A 101 9.11 -11.73 -9.29
C ARG A 101 10.57 -12.15 -9.34
N ARG A 102 11.22 -12.02 -10.50
CA ARG A 102 12.65 -12.34 -10.64
C ARG A 102 13.54 -11.52 -9.71
N VAL A 103 13.29 -10.20 -9.61
CA VAL A 103 14.08 -9.34 -8.70
C VAL A 103 13.93 -9.79 -7.24
N VAL A 104 12.72 -10.14 -6.80
CA VAL A 104 12.51 -10.62 -5.43
C VAL A 104 13.13 -12.00 -5.21
N GLU A 105 13.11 -12.88 -6.21
CA GLU A 105 13.75 -14.20 -6.14
C GLU A 105 15.29 -14.10 -6.10
N ASP A 106 15.87 -13.16 -6.86
CA ASP A 106 17.32 -12.96 -6.94
C ASP A 106 17.89 -12.16 -5.76
N GLU A 107 17.20 -11.10 -5.33
CA GLU A 107 17.71 -10.11 -4.37
C GLU A 107 17.02 -10.16 -2.99
N GLY A 108 15.98 -10.96 -2.84
CA GLY A 108 15.17 -11.05 -1.61
C GLY A 108 14.24 -9.86 -1.35
N GLY A 109 14.39 -8.74 -2.06
CA GLY A 109 13.53 -7.57 -1.90
C GLY A 109 13.43 -6.73 -3.16
N CYS A 110 12.36 -5.97 -3.28
CA CYS A 110 12.20 -5.01 -4.37
C CYS A 110 11.46 -3.75 -3.90
N ILE A 111 11.58 -2.68 -4.66
CA ILE A 111 10.68 -1.52 -4.57
C ILE A 111 10.13 -1.26 -5.97
N ALA A 112 8.87 -1.61 -6.18
CA ALA A 112 8.18 -1.40 -7.46
C ALA A 112 7.04 -0.39 -7.32
N TRP A 113 6.70 0.28 -8.40
CA TRP A 113 5.52 1.12 -8.47
C TRP A 113 4.26 0.24 -8.57
N GLY A 114 3.36 0.37 -7.60
CA GLY A 114 2.15 -0.45 -7.52
C GLY A 114 1.21 -0.27 -8.71
N GLY A 115 1.19 0.89 -9.37
CA GLY A 115 0.32 1.11 -10.53
C GLY A 115 0.71 0.34 -11.79
N ALA A 116 1.93 -0.20 -11.85
CA ALA A 116 2.36 -1.11 -12.91
C ALA A 116 1.84 -2.54 -12.72
N VAL A 117 1.29 -2.84 -11.55
CA VAL A 117 0.99 -4.18 -11.07
C VAL A 117 -0.47 -4.20 -10.65
N ASP A 118 -1.32 -4.93 -11.39
CA ASP A 118 -2.78 -4.92 -11.19
C ASP A 118 -3.22 -5.73 -9.94
N LEU A 119 -2.70 -5.34 -8.77
CA LEU A 119 -2.85 -6.06 -7.50
C LEU A 119 -4.22 -5.81 -6.84
N SER A 120 -4.78 -4.63 -7.00
CA SER A 120 -6.07 -4.26 -6.39
C SER A 120 -6.78 -3.19 -7.23
N PRO A 121 -7.29 -3.51 -8.43
CA PRO A 121 -7.88 -2.54 -9.35
C PRO A 121 -9.04 -1.75 -8.76
N ALA A 122 -9.83 -2.38 -7.89
CA ALA A 122 -10.92 -1.72 -7.18
C ALA A 122 -10.43 -0.55 -6.32
N ASP A 123 -9.25 -0.68 -5.70
CA ASP A 123 -8.65 0.34 -4.86
C ASP A 123 -8.34 1.62 -5.63
N ASP A 124 -7.69 1.49 -6.78
CA ASP A 124 -7.33 2.65 -7.62
C ASP A 124 -8.57 3.42 -8.09
N ILE A 125 -9.69 2.72 -8.34
CA ILE A 125 -10.96 3.35 -8.69
C ILE A 125 -11.54 4.10 -7.49
N LEU A 126 -11.58 3.48 -6.31
CA LEU A 126 -12.12 4.10 -5.09
C LEU A 126 -11.30 5.33 -4.69
N ILE A 127 -9.96 5.24 -4.68
CA ILE A 127 -9.06 6.37 -4.34
C ILE A 127 -9.29 7.56 -5.28
N ARG A 128 -9.52 7.33 -6.58
CA ARG A 128 -9.81 8.42 -7.53
C ARG A 128 -11.08 9.17 -7.17
N ILE A 129 -12.10 8.45 -6.71
CA ILE A 129 -13.40 9.03 -6.32
C ILE A 129 -13.29 9.74 -4.97
N GLU A 130 -12.66 9.10 -3.98
CA GLU A 130 -12.37 9.66 -2.65
C GLU A 130 -11.66 11.01 -2.77
N ARG A 131 -10.61 11.07 -3.61
CA ARG A 131 -9.89 12.32 -3.89
C ARG A 131 -10.76 13.40 -4.53
N ALA A 132 -11.61 13.03 -5.48
CA ALA A 132 -12.48 14.01 -6.14
C ALA A 132 -13.54 14.59 -5.20
N LEU A 133 -13.91 13.84 -4.16
CA LEU A 133 -14.90 14.22 -3.14
C LEU A 133 -14.27 14.78 -1.85
N ASP A 134 -12.94 14.74 -1.74
CA ASP A 134 -12.18 15.08 -0.52
C ASP A 134 -12.66 14.28 0.71
N LEU A 135 -12.91 12.98 0.52
CA LEU A 135 -13.33 12.04 1.56
C LEU A 135 -12.22 11.01 1.82
N ASP A 136 -11.88 10.80 3.09
CA ASP A 136 -10.91 9.79 3.54
C ASP A 136 -11.51 9.05 4.76
N SER A 137 -12.23 7.95 4.52
CA SER A 137 -12.85 7.18 5.60
C SER A 137 -11.87 6.12 6.12
N HIS A 138 -11.78 5.95 7.44
CA HIS A 138 -10.83 5.01 8.06
C HIS A 138 -11.00 3.58 7.56
N GLY A 139 -12.25 3.11 7.45
CA GLY A 139 -12.53 1.75 6.99
C GLY A 139 -12.07 1.49 5.56
N GLN A 140 -12.28 2.44 4.65
CA GLN A 140 -11.82 2.32 3.26
C GLN A 140 -10.30 2.45 3.16
N LEU A 141 -9.67 3.33 3.95
CA LEU A 141 -8.22 3.44 4.02
C LEU A 141 -7.58 2.13 4.49
N ILE A 142 -8.13 1.51 5.53
CA ILE A 142 -7.65 0.21 6.03
C ILE A 142 -7.81 -0.86 4.94
N ALA A 143 -8.99 -0.94 4.31
CA ALA A 143 -9.25 -1.92 3.26
C ALA A 143 -8.30 -1.74 2.05
N SER A 144 -8.09 -0.50 1.61
CA SER A 144 -7.14 -0.11 0.58
C SER A 144 -5.72 -0.60 0.90
N VAL A 145 -5.23 -0.26 2.10
CA VAL A 145 -3.87 -0.59 2.49
C VAL A 145 -3.69 -2.09 2.53
N LEU A 146 -4.58 -2.80 3.23
CA LEU A 146 -4.47 -4.24 3.45
C LEU A 146 -4.67 -5.03 2.16
N SER A 147 -5.59 -4.64 1.28
CA SER A 147 -5.85 -5.38 0.04
C SER A 147 -4.59 -5.47 -0.82
N LYS A 148 -3.86 -4.37 -0.98
CA LYS A 148 -2.59 -4.33 -1.72
C LYS A 148 -1.50 -5.17 -1.05
N LYS A 149 -1.46 -5.24 0.28
CA LYS A 149 -0.44 -6.03 1.01
C LYS A 149 -0.70 -7.52 0.86
N ILE A 150 -1.96 -7.92 1.01
CA ILE A 150 -2.39 -9.31 0.84
C ILE A 150 -2.21 -9.73 -0.63
N ALA A 151 -2.60 -8.90 -1.59
CA ALA A 151 -2.39 -9.16 -3.01
C ALA A 151 -0.90 -9.24 -3.37
N ALA A 152 -0.03 -8.50 -2.69
CA ALA A 152 1.42 -8.63 -2.84
C ALA A 152 2.01 -9.90 -2.20
N GLY A 153 1.19 -10.72 -1.52
CA GLY A 153 1.60 -11.94 -0.86
C GLY A 153 2.26 -11.72 0.50
N ALA A 154 2.08 -10.55 1.12
CA ALA A 154 2.65 -10.27 2.43
C ALA A 154 1.95 -11.10 3.52
N THR A 155 2.75 -11.72 4.37
CA THR A 155 2.30 -12.50 5.55
C THR A 155 2.45 -11.70 6.83
N HIS A 156 3.42 -10.78 6.87
CA HIS A 156 3.75 -9.94 8.02
C HIS A 156 3.89 -8.51 7.54
N VAL A 157 3.16 -7.59 8.16
CA VAL A 157 3.16 -6.18 7.76
C VAL A 157 3.44 -5.30 8.97
N VAL A 158 4.40 -4.40 8.83
CA VAL A 158 4.62 -3.31 9.77
C VAL A 158 3.89 -2.08 9.28
N ILE A 159 2.99 -1.55 10.11
CA ILE A 159 2.29 -0.29 9.84
C ILE A 159 2.99 0.84 10.58
N ASP A 160 3.61 1.74 9.82
CA ASP A 160 4.18 3.00 10.30
C ASP A 160 3.08 4.05 10.30
N MET A 161 2.78 4.57 11.49
CA MET A 161 1.71 5.53 11.74
C MET A 161 2.30 6.81 12.33
N PRO A 162 2.77 7.73 11.48
CA PRO A 162 3.22 9.02 11.95
C PRO A 162 2.06 9.80 12.56
N VAL A 163 2.26 10.34 13.75
CA VAL A 163 1.28 11.17 14.46
C VAL A 163 1.80 12.59 14.54
N GLY A 164 0.97 13.57 14.17
CA GLY A 164 1.31 14.96 14.37
C GLY A 164 0.44 15.95 13.59
N PRO A 165 0.68 17.27 13.80
CA PRO A 165 -0.18 18.32 13.25
C PRO A 165 -0.28 18.32 11.73
N SER A 166 0.75 17.84 11.02
CA SER A 166 0.79 17.72 9.56
C SER A 166 0.58 16.29 9.05
N ALA A 167 0.63 15.28 9.93
CA ALA A 167 0.46 13.88 9.57
C ALA A 167 -1.00 13.54 9.22
N LYS A 168 -1.26 12.36 8.67
CA LYS A 168 -2.64 11.89 8.46
C LYS A 168 -3.36 11.66 9.79
N VAL A 169 -2.67 11.07 10.77
CA VAL A 169 -3.18 10.87 12.13
C VAL A 169 -2.81 12.08 12.99
N ARG A 170 -3.80 12.76 13.58
CA ARG A 170 -3.60 14.07 14.23
C ARG A 170 -3.28 13.95 15.71
N SER A 171 -3.65 12.85 16.36
CA SER A 171 -3.42 12.63 17.79
C SER A 171 -3.05 11.18 18.10
N ALA A 172 -2.44 10.93 19.26
CA ALA A 172 -2.06 9.57 19.66
C ALA A 172 -3.25 8.70 20.13
N GLN A 173 -4.41 9.33 20.37
CA GLN A 173 -5.62 8.65 20.80
C GLN A 173 -6.49 8.18 19.63
N GLU A 174 -6.29 8.79 18.47
CA GLU A 174 -6.85 8.41 17.16
C GLU A 174 -6.06 7.23 16.59
#